data_AF-A0A4V1RX43-F1
#
_entry.id   AF-A0A4V1RX43-F1
#
_cell.length_a   1.000
_cell.length_b   1.000
_cell.length_c   1.000
_cell.angle_alpha   90.00
_cell.angle_beta   90.00
_cell.angle_gamma   90.00
#
_symmetry.space_group_name_H-M   'P 1'
#
loop_
_entity.id
_entity.type
_entity.pdbx_description
1 polymer ?
#
loop_
_entity_poly.entity_id
_entity_poly.type
_entity_poly.pdbx_seq_one_letter_code
_entity_poly.pdbx_strand_id
1 'polypeptide(L)'
;MNKICVARNEEVGVYGFVFHRDGAWISTVVDDNLYLKEPDFDKETYDATGSKARHHRKQKQSNSEALFFAKCIDPNETWLPLLEKAFAKVHGDYQALDGGWAGIAMEDLTGGVATLIATNSILDKERLWRELLSCGIIGGEFLFTLSSGPGFKHRNGIVLSHTYSILEAIELKKEHGGMTRLVKI
;
A
#
# COMPACT_ATOMS: atom_id res chain seq x y z
N MET A 1 -11.26 6.57 1.32
CA MET A 1 -11.37 5.94 2.65
C MET A 1 -12.75 5.38 2.95
N ASN A 2 -13.85 6.16 2.82
CA ASN A 2 -15.20 5.75 3.24
C ASN A 2 -15.79 4.51 2.54
N LYS A 3 -15.21 4.08 1.41
CA LYS A 3 -15.64 2.87 0.69
C LYS A 3 -14.96 1.59 1.21
N ILE A 4 -13.80 1.71 1.85
CA ILE A 4 -12.99 0.57 2.29
C ILE A 4 -13.03 0.46 3.82
N CYS A 5 -12.79 1.54 4.56
CA CYS A 5 -13.05 1.59 6.00
C CYS A 5 -14.47 2.13 6.21
N VAL A 6 -15.39 1.23 6.55
CA VAL A 6 -16.85 1.51 6.55
C VAL A 6 -17.39 1.78 7.95
N ALA A 7 -16.67 1.37 8.99
CA ALA A 7 -17.03 1.61 10.39
C ALA A 7 -15.77 1.70 11.25
N ARG A 8 -15.77 2.56 12.26
CA ARG A 8 -14.69 2.63 13.24
C ARG A 8 -15.20 3.16 14.58
N ASN A 9 -14.62 2.66 15.66
CA ASN A 9 -14.73 3.21 16.99
C ASN A 9 -13.32 3.36 17.56
N GLU A 10 -12.81 4.59 17.53
CA GLU A 10 -11.43 4.91 17.92
C GLU A 10 -11.25 4.89 19.45
N GLU A 11 -12.31 5.09 20.22
CA GLU A 11 -12.27 4.99 21.69
C GLU A 11 -12.07 3.54 22.14
N VAL A 12 -12.63 2.58 21.40
CA VAL A 12 -12.52 1.14 21.66
C VAL A 12 -11.36 0.51 20.88
N GLY A 13 -10.85 1.18 19.84
CA GLY A 13 -9.75 0.68 19.00
C GLY A 13 -10.19 -0.34 17.95
N VAL A 14 -11.43 -0.25 17.43
CA VAL A 14 -12.00 -1.25 16.51
C VAL A 14 -12.34 -0.63 15.15
N TYR A 15 -11.94 -1.29 14.07
CA TYR A 15 -12.04 -0.80 12.70
C TYR A 15 -12.61 -1.88 11.77
N GLY A 16 -13.62 -1.53 10.98
CA GLY A 16 -14.29 -2.38 10.01
C GLY A 16 -13.92 -2.03 8.58
N PHE A 17 -13.42 -3.03 7.85
CA PHE A 17 -12.97 -2.92 6.46
C PHE A 17 -13.80 -3.80 5.53
N VAL A 18 -13.87 -3.40 4.26
CA VAL A 18 -14.58 -4.12 3.19
C VAL A 18 -13.63 -4.35 2.02
N PHE A 19 -13.63 -5.59 1.51
CA PHE A 19 -12.83 -6.05 0.37
C PHE A 19 -13.72 -6.83 -0.59
N HIS A 20 -13.35 -6.84 -1.86
CA HIS A 20 -13.97 -7.70 -2.86
C HIS A 20 -13.18 -9.00 -2.95
N ARG A 21 -13.85 -10.16 -2.95
CA ARG A 21 -13.17 -11.45 -3.08
C ARG A 21 -14.13 -12.48 -3.66
N ASP A 22 -13.64 -13.29 -4.60
CA ASP A 22 -14.40 -14.36 -5.23
C ASP A 22 -15.78 -13.90 -5.80
N GLY A 23 -15.83 -12.67 -6.30
CA GLY A 23 -17.04 -12.08 -6.89
C GLY A 23 -18.04 -11.47 -5.90
N ALA A 24 -17.69 -11.35 -4.62
CA ALA A 24 -18.55 -10.75 -3.60
C ALA A 24 -17.80 -9.77 -2.71
N TRP A 25 -18.51 -8.77 -2.19
CA TRP A 25 -17.98 -7.89 -1.14
C TRP A 25 -18.07 -8.58 0.22
N ILE A 26 -16.93 -8.69 0.90
CA ILE A 26 -16.80 -9.24 2.25
C ILE A 26 -16.35 -8.15 3.22
N SER A 27 -16.70 -8.30 4.49
CA SER A 27 -16.24 -7.41 5.55
C SER A 27 -15.36 -8.14 6.56
N THR A 28 -14.44 -7.40 7.16
CA THR A 28 -13.60 -7.88 8.26
C THR A 28 -13.43 -6.77 9.30
N VAL A 29 -13.18 -7.17 10.54
CA VAL A 29 -12.96 -6.26 11.66
C VAL A 29 -11.59 -6.53 12.25
N VAL A 30 -10.84 -5.47 12.54
CA VAL A 30 -9.54 -5.53 13.20
C VAL A 30 -9.49 -4.55 14.38
N ASP A 31 -8.76 -4.94 15.41
CA ASP A 31 -8.34 -4.06 16.49
C ASP A 31 -7.10 -3.23 16.08
N ASP A 32 -6.70 -2.29 16.93
CA ASP A 32 -5.56 -1.39 16.73
C ASP A 32 -4.20 -1.91 17.22
N ASN A 33 -4.11 -3.17 17.68
CA ASN A 33 -2.81 -3.76 18.00
C ASN A 33 -2.03 -4.05 16.71
N LEU A 34 -0.98 -3.28 16.49
CA LEU A 34 -0.10 -3.40 15.33
C LEU A 34 1.26 -3.97 15.76
N TYR A 35 1.94 -4.67 14.84
CA TYR A 35 3.27 -5.19 15.11
C TYR A 35 4.30 -4.07 15.23
N LEU A 36 5.09 -4.13 16.30
CA LEU A 36 6.16 -3.18 16.60
C LEU A 36 7.52 -3.80 16.24
N LYS A 37 8.48 -2.95 15.87
CA LYS A 37 9.87 -3.38 15.64
C LYS A 37 10.58 -3.76 16.93
N GLU A 38 10.32 -2.99 17.97
CA GLU A 38 11.00 -3.10 19.25
C GLU A 38 10.12 -3.90 20.22
N PRO A 39 10.66 -4.94 20.87
CA PRO A 39 9.91 -5.71 21.84
C PRO A 39 9.52 -4.84 23.04
N ASP A 40 8.57 -5.36 23.82
CA ASP A 40 8.18 -4.76 25.08
C ASP A 40 9.37 -4.65 26.02
N PHE A 41 9.28 -3.66 26.92
CA PHE A 41 10.34 -3.42 27.88
C PHE A 41 10.51 -4.63 28.80
N ASP A 42 11.60 -5.37 28.58
CA ASP A 42 12.01 -6.49 29.40
C ASP A 42 13.38 -6.18 30.03
N LYS A 43 13.38 -5.87 31.33
CA LYS A 43 14.59 -5.72 32.13
C LYS A 43 14.44 -6.49 33.43
N GLU A 44 15.51 -7.16 33.84
CA GLU A 44 15.59 -7.94 35.07
C GLU A 44 15.35 -7.10 36.34
N THR A 45 15.63 -5.79 36.30
CA THR A 45 15.43 -4.90 37.45
C THR A 45 13.98 -4.46 37.57
N TYR A 46 13.27 -4.99 38.57
CA TYR A 46 11.90 -4.60 38.92
C TYR A 46 11.77 -3.09 39.15
N ASP A 47 10.81 -2.46 38.45
CA ASP A 47 10.44 -1.05 38.61
C ASP A 47 8.96 -0.96 38.99
N ALA A 48 8.70 -0.82 40.29
CA ALA A 48 7.34 -0.72 40.84
C ALA A 48 6.56 0.50 40.30
N THR A 49 7.25 1.52 39.78
CA THR A 49 6.61 2.72 39.23
C THR A 49 6.21 2.58 37.77
N GLY A 50 6.76 1.59 37.06
CA GLY A 50 6.62 1.45 35.61
C GLY A 50 7.22 2.61 34.80
N SER A 51 7.99 3.50 35.42
CA SER A 51 8.53 4.70 34.77
C SER A 51 9.45 4.34 33.62
N LYS A 52 10.27 3.29 33.78
CA LYS A 52 11.20 2.82 32.73
C LYS A 52 10.44 2.24 31.55
N ALA A 53 9.42 1.43 31.79
CA ALA A 53 8.58 0.86 30.74
C ALA A 53 7.83 1.95 29.97
N ARG A 54 7.27 2.95 30.68
CA ARG A 54 6.62 4.11 30.04
C ARG A 54 7.59 4.95 29.21
N HIS A 55 8.81 5.14 29.70
CA HIS A 55 9.85 5.85 28.97
C HIS A 55 10.27 5.09 27.70
N HIS A 56 10.43 3.77 27.80
CA HIS A 56 10.70 2.90 26.64
C HIS A 56 9.59 2.99 25.60
N ARG A 57 8.32 2.84 26.01
CA ARG A 57 7.18 2.94 25.09
C ARG A 57 7.14 4.28 24.36
N LYS A 58 7.41 5.37 25.07
CA LYS A 58 7.46 6.73 24.51
C LYS A 58 8.63 6.95 23.54
N GLN A 59 9.74 6.22 23.69
CA GLN A 59 10.92 6.41 22.85
C GLN A 59 10.99 5.43 21.68
N LYS A 60 10.48 4.21 21.84
CA LYS A 60 10.72 3.07 20.94
C LYS A 60 9.46 2.50 20.31
N GLN A 61 8.30 2.76 20.90
CA GLN A 61 7.03 2.14 20.50
C GLN A 61 5.94 3.20 20.23
N SER A 62 6.34 4.42 19.87
CA SER A 62 5.43 5.51 19.54
C SER A 62 5.53 5.87 18.06
N ASN A 63 4.39 6.27 17.48
CA ASN A 63 4.26 6.76 16.11
C ASN A 63 4.49 5.68 15.03
N SER A 64 4.18 6.03 13.79
CA SER A 64 4.32 5.19 12.59
C SER A 64 5.71 4.56 12.43
N GLU A 65 6.80 5.23 12.83
CA GLU A 65 8.17 4.71 12.67
C GLU A 65 8.45 3.42 13.46
N ALA A 66 7.77 3.25 14.59
CA ALA A 66 7.88 2.10 15.47
C ALA A 66 7.20 0.83 14.92
N LEU A 67 6.32 0.97 13.93
CA LEU A 67 5.61 -0.14 13.31
C LEU A 67 6.57 -1.01 12.48
N PHE A 68 6.31 -2.32 12.43
CA PHE A 68 7.13 -3.26 11.68
C PHE A 68 6.81 -3.22 10.18
N PHE A 69 5.52 -3.31 9.82
CA PHE A 69 5.03 -3.38 8.45
C PHE A 69 4.73 -2.00 7.84
N ALA A 70 3.58 -1.80 7.18
CA ALA A 70 3.23 -0.55 6.52
C ALA A 70 3.17 0.64 7.49
N LYS A 71 3.43 1.83 6.93
CA LYS A 71 3.64 3.08 7.66
C LYS A 71 3.08 4.25 6.89
N CYS A 72 2.47 5.18 7.60
CA CYS A 72 2.15 6.48 7.06
C CYS A 72 3.35 7.44 7.16
N ILE A 73 3.39 8.42 6.26
CA ILE A 73 4.34 9.53 6.29
C ILE A 73 4.03 10.43 7.50
N ASP A 74 2.75 10.73 7.74
CA ASP A 74 2.34 11.37 8.98
C ASP A 74 2.51 10.36 10.13
N PRO A 75 3.34 10.67 11.15
CA PRO A 75 3.60 9.75 12.26
C PRO A 75 2.37 9.38 13.09
N ASN A 76 1.30 10.19 13.03
CA ASN A 76 0.07 10.02 13.79
C ASN A 76 -1.05 9.36 12.98
N GLU A 77 -0.84 9.09 11.69
CA GLU A 77 -1.80 8.38 10.86
C GLU A 77 -1.58 6.86 10.93
N THR A 78 -2.67 6.11 11.13
CA THR A 78 -2.65 4.64 11.24
C THR A 78 -3.50 3.94 10.18
N TRP A 79 -4.07 4.70 9.24
CA TRP A 79 -5.04 4.17 8.28
C TRP A 79 -4.45 3.08 7.38
N LEU A 80 -3.21 3.25 6.94
CA LEU A 80 -2.52 2.31 6.06
C LEU A 80 -2.08 1.04 6.82
N PRO A 81 -1.42 1.12 7.99
CA PRO A 81 -1.13 -0.07 8.80
C PRO A 81 -2.38 -0.89 9.15
N LEU A 82 -3.50 -0.22 9.49
CA LEU A 82 -4.75 -0.91 9.81
C LEU A 82 -5.37 -1.57 8.57
N LEU A 83 -5.29 -0.92 7.41
CA LEU A 83 -5.73 -1.49 6.14
C LEU A 83 -4.91 -2.74 5.80
N GLU A 84 -3.59 -2.67 5.92
CA GLU A 84 -2.69 -3.81 5.69
C GLU A 84 -3.00 -4.96 6.67
N LYS A 85 -3.25 -4.68 7.95
CA LYS A 85 -3.67 -5.68 8.95
C LYS A 85 -4.97 -6.38 8.53
N ALA A 86 -5.95 -5.59 8.09
CA ALA A 86 -7.24 -6.13 7.65
C ALA A 86 -7.09 -6.98 6.37
N PHE A 87 -6.24 -6.53 5.45
CA PHE A 87 -5.89 -7.27 4.24
C PHE A 87 -5.19 -8.59 4.59
N ALA A 88 -4.13 -8.55 5.42
CA ALA A 88 -3.43 -9.73 5.92
C ALA A 88 -4.40 -10.74 6.57
N LYS A 89 -5.32 -10.27 7.41
CA LYS A 89 -6.35 -11.11 8.04
C LYS A 89 -7.24 -11.84 7.03
N VAL A 90 -7.65 -11.16 5.95
CA VAL A 90 -8.46 -11.78 4.90
C VAL A 90 -7.65 -12.80 4.11
N HIS A 91 -6.36 -12.54 3.88
CA HIS A 91 -5.47 -13.44 3.13
C HIS A 91 -4.83 -14.56 3.98
N GLY A 92 -4.98 -14.53 5.30
CA GLY A 92 -4.50 -15.53 6.25
C GLY A 92 -3.67 -14.90 7.36
N ASP A 93 -2.51 -14.35 6.99
CA ASP A 93 -1.62 -13.61 7.88
C ASP A 93 -0.74 -12.61 7.09
N TYR A 94 0.19 -11.93 7.77
CA TYR A 94 1.11 -11.00 7.13
C TYR A 94 2.11 -11.69 6.20
N GLN A 95 2.50 -12.94 6.49
CA GLN A 95 3.44 -13.70 5.66
C GLN A 95 2.78 -14.12 4.34
N ALA A 96 1.47 -14.36 4.33
CA ALA A 96 0.70 -14.64 3.13
C ALA A 96 0.66 -13.46 2.14
N LEU A 97 1.03 -12.25 2.58
CA LEU A 97 1.19 -11.08 1.71
C LEU A 97 2.59 -10.97 1.09
N ASP A 98 3.55 -11.80 1.50
CA ASP A 98 4.89 -11.78 0.96
C ASP A 98 4.94 -12.40 -0.45
N GLY A 99 5.20 -11.54 -1.42
CA GLY A 99 5.14 -11.89 -2.83
C GLY A 99 3.71 -11.95 -3.37
N GLY A 100 3.49 -11.39 -4.55
CA GLY A 100 2.16 -11.36 -5.15
C GLY A 100 2.10 -10.52 -6.40
N TRP A 101 0.94 -10.55 -7.05
CA TRP A 101 0.65 -9.76 -8.23
C TRP A 101 -0.19 -8.56 -7.83
N ALA A 102 0.29 -7.36 -8.14
CA ALA A 102 -0.42 -6.12 -7.81
C ALA A 102 -1.86 -6.10 -8.35
N GLY A 103 -2.09 -6.72 -9.51
CA GLY A 103 -3.42 -6.87 -10.10
C GLY A 103 -4.43 -7.54 -9.15
N ILE A 104 -4.02 -8.57 -8.42
CA ILE A 104 -4.89 -9.28 -7.46
C ILE A 104 -5.29 -8.33 -6.32
N ALA A 105 -4.31 -7.62 -5.75
CA ALA A 105 -4.59 -6.63 -4.71
C ALA A 105 -5.54 -5.51 -5.21
N MET A 106 -5.40 -5.11 -6.48
CA MET A 106 -6.28 -4.10 -7.08
C MET A 106 -7.70 -4.62 -7.27
N GLU A 107 -7.88 -5.87 -7.71
CA GLU A 107 -9.19 -6.52 -7.79
C GLU A 107 -9.85 -6.58 -6.41
N ASP A 108 -9.10 -6.97 -5.39
CA ASP A 108 -9.63 -7.12 -4.02
C ASP A 108 -10.00 -5.78 -3.38
N LEU A 109 -9.28 -4.71 -3.71
CA LEU A 109 -9.55 -3.36 -3.16
C LEU A 109 -10.67 -2.62 -3.91
N THR A 110 -10.92 -2.95 -5.17
CA THR A 110 -11.81 -2.15 -6.05
C THR A 110 -13.02 -2.89 -6.58
N GLY A 111 -12.98 -4.23 -6.63
CA GLY A 111 -13.94 -5.05 -7.38
C GLY A 111 -13.81 -4.93 -8.90
N GLY A 112 -12.73 -4.31 -9.39
CA GLY A 112 -12.43 -4.21 -10.82
C GLY A 112 -11.89 -5.51 -11.40
N VAL A 113 -11.40 -5.43 -12.65
CA VAL A 113 -10.74 -6.54 -13.35
C VAL A 113 -9.33 -6.13 -13.71
N ALA A 114 -8.34 -6.91 -13.29
CA ALA A 114 -6.95 -6.67 -13.63
C ALA A 114 -6.59 -7.31 -14.98
N THR A 115 -5.82 -6.58 -15.78
CA THR A 115 -5.19 -7.12 -17.00
C THR A 115 -3.70 -6.87 -16.94
N LEU A 116 -2.91 -7.88 -17.32
CA LEU A 116 -1.46 -7.76 -17.41
C LEU A 116 -1.05 -7.48 -18.86
N ILE A 117 -0.26 -6.42 -19.06
CA ILE A 117 0.31 -6.07 -20.35
C ILE A 117 1.82 -6.24 -20.30
N ALA A 118 2.37 -7.13 -21.11
CA ALA A 118 3.81 -7.26 -21.27
C ALA A 118 4.36 -6.06 -22.06
N THR A 119 5.29 -5.31 -21.47
CA THR A 119 5.81 -4.05 -22.03
C THR A 119 6.54 -4.23 -23.36
N ASN A 120 7.07 -5.43 -23.63
CA ASN A 120 7.68 -5.82 -24.89
C ASN A 120 6.68 -6.30 -25.95
N SER A 121 5.38 -6.35 -25.65
CA SER A 121 4.34 -6.94 -26.50
C SER A 121 3.07 -6.09 -26.53
N ILE A 122 3.22 -4.77 -26.58
CA ILE A 122 2.10 -3.82 -26.70
C ILE A 122 1.72 -3.69 -28.18
N LEU A 123 0.51 -4.17 -28.54
CA LEU A 123 -0.02 -4.09 -29.91
C LEU A 123 -0.36 -2.65 -30.33
N ASP A 124 -1.07 -1.91 -29.47
CA ASP A 124 -1.47 -0.52 -29.72
C ASP A 124 -0.97 0.39 -28.60
N LYS A 125 0.17 1.04 -28.85
CA LYS A 125 0.81 1.98 -27.92
C LYS A 125 0.01 3.27 -27.75
N GLU A 126 -0.74 3.69 -28.77
CA GLU A 126 -1.53 4.92 -28.71
C GLU A 126 -2.78 4.72 -27.87
N ARG A 127 -3.40 3.54 -27.97
CA ARG A 127 -4.50 3.17 -27.08
C ARG A 127 -4.04 3.12 -25.62
N LEU A 128 -2.95 2.40 -25.32
CA LEU A 128 -2.41 2.34 -23.96
C LEU A 128 -2.10 3.74 -23.43
N TRP A 129 -1.54 4.61 -24.26
CA TRP A 129 -1.26 5.98 -23.86
C TRP A 129 -2.51 6.78 -23.53
N ARG A 130 -3.58 6.68 -24.34
CA ARG A 130 -4.87 7.32 -24.03
C ARG A 130 -5.47 6.80 -22.72
N GLU A 131 -5.35 5.51 -22.45
CA GLU A 131 -5.80 4.91 -21.19
C GLU A 131 -4.93 5.41 -20.02
N LEU A 132 -3.60 5.52 -20.19
CA LEU A 132 -2.69 6.07 -19.17
C LEU A 132 -2.98 7.54 -18.85
N LEU A 133 -3.41 8.35 -19.81
CA LEU A 133 -3.80 9.75 -19.57
C LEU A 133 -5.02 9.87 -18.64
N SER A 134 -5.80 8.79 -18.45
CA SER A 134 -6.88 8.76 -17.46
C SER A 134 -6.40 8.47 -16.03
N CYS A 135 -5.13 8.08 -15.86
CA CYS A 135 -4.53 7.78 -14.57
C CYS A 135 -4.49 9.03 -13.67
N GLY A 136 -4.83 8.87 -12.39
CA GLY A 136 -4.84 9.96 -11.40
C GLY A 136 -6.12 10.80 -11.39
N ILE A 137 -7.06 10.55 -12.30
CA ILE A 137 -8.38 11.18 -12.28
C ILE A 137 -9.25 10.51 -11.22
N ILE A 138 -9.81 11.29 -10.29
CA ILE A 138 -10.75 10.77 -9.28
C ILE A 138 -12.00 10.25 -9.99
N GLY A 139 -12.28 8.96 -9.83
CA GLY A 139 -13.36 8.29 -10.55
C GLY A 139 -13.01 7.90 -11.99
N GLY A 140 -11.73 7.94 -12.35
CA GLY A 140 -11.22 7.40 -13.60
C GLY A 140 -11.46 5.89 -13.73
N GLU A 141 -11.48 5.41 -14.97
CA GLU A 141 -11.80 4.02 -15.31
C GLU A 141 -10.63 3.06 -15.05
N PHE A 142 -9.40 3.57 -15.04
CA PHE A 142 -8.18 2.76 -15.02
C PHE A 142 -7.27 3.11 -13.85
N LEU A 143 -6.71 2.04 -13.26
CA LEU A 143 -5.63 2.11 -12.28
C LEU A 143 -4.46 1.29 -12.81
N PHE A 144 -3.24 1.80 -12.65
CA PHE A 144 -2.07 1.20 -13.26
C PHE A 144 -0.97 0.94 -12.24
N THR A 145 -0.37 -0.25 -12.38
CA THR A 145 0.81 -0.66 -11.62
C THR A 145 1.89 -1.11 -12.60
N LEU A 146 3.15 -0.83 -12.30
CA LEU A 146 4.29 -1.42 -13.01
C LEU A 146 4.95 -2.47 -12.12
N SER A 147 5.39 -3.55 -12.75
CA SER A 147 6.33 -4.47 -12.12
C SER A 147 7.65 -4.40 -12.87
N SER A 148 8.74 -4.24 -12.13
CA SER A 148 10.09 -4.37 -12.69
C SER A 148 10.44 -5.85 -12.85
N GLY A 149 11.11 -6.16 -13.95
CA GLY A 149 11.55 -7.53 -14.24
C GLY A 149 12.47 -8.11 -13.16
N PRO A 150 12.69 -9.43 -13.16
CA PRO A 150 13.46 -10.10 -12.13
C PRO A 150 14.90 -9.61 -12.12
N GLY A 151 15.43 -9.36 -10.91
CA GLY A 151 16.86 -9.12 -10.73
C GLY A 151 17.20 -8.47 -9.39
N PHE A 152 18.50 -8.31 -9.14
CA PHE A 152 19.03 -7.82 -7.85
C PHE A 152 19.83 -6.51 -7.95
N LYS A 153 20.18 -6.07 -9.16
CA LYS A 153 20.98 -4.85 -9.39
C LYS A 153 20.15 -3.81 -10.12
N HIS A 154 19.87 -2.69 -9.46
CA HIS A 154 19.27 -1.52 -10.10
C HIS A 154 20.36 -0.72 -10.81
N ARG A 155 20.14 -0.36 -12.09
CA ARG A 155 21.09 0.50 -12.85
C ARG A 155 20.72 1.98 -12.79
N ASN A 156 19.44 2.30 -12.62
CA ASN A 156 18.89 3.64 -12.84
C ASN A 156 18.02 4.13 -11.67
N GLY A 157 18.22 3.61 -10.46
CA GLY A 157 17.38 3.92 -9.29
C GLY A 157 16.02 3.20 -9.24
N ILE A 158 15.66 2.44 -10.28
CA ILE A 158 14.49 1.55 -10.28
C ILE A 158 14.89 0.20 -9.70
N VAL A 159 14.27 -0.16 -8.58
CA VAL A 159 14.44 -1.45 -7.88
C VAL A 159 13.82 -2.54 -8.74
N LEU A 160 14.58 -3.62 -8.97
CA LEU A 160 14.13 -4.81 -9.70
C LEU A 160 13.30 -5.73 -8.80
N SER A 161 12.47 -6.59 -9.38
CA SER A 161 11.52 -7.44 -8.64
C SER A 161 10.63 -6.63 -7.69
N HIS A 162 10.21 -5.43 -8.11
CA HIS A 162 9.43 -4.51 -7.29
C HIS A 162 8.23 -3.96 -8.04
N THR A 163 7.18 -3.66 -7.29
CA THR A 163 5.93 -3.10 -7.80
C THR A 163 5.90 -1.60 -7.57
N TYR A 164 5.59 -0.85 -8.61
CA TYR A 164 5.42 0.60 -8.61
C TYR A 164 3.97 0.94 -8.94
N SER A 165 3.48 2.06 -8.44
CA SER A 165 2.19 2.62 -8.83
C SER A 165 2.41 3.68 -9.91
N ILE A 166 1.63 3.68 -10.98
CA ILE A 166 1.60 4.85 -11.86
C ILE A 166 0.65 5.86 -11.23
N LEU A 167 1.13 7.07 -11.01
CA LEU A 167 0.33 8.14 -10.40
C LEU A 167 -0.24 9.09 -11.45
N GLU A 168 0.51 9.34 -12.52
CA GLU A 168 0.18 10.38 -13.49
C GLU A 168 0.85 10.11 -14.84
N ALA A 169 0.18 10.48 -15.94
CA ALA A 169 0.77 10.48 -17.27
C ALA A 169 0.50 11.84 -17.94
N ILE A 170 1.54 12.43 -18.54
CA ILE A 170 1.46 13.75 -19.18
C ILE A 170 2.18 13.80 -20.52
N GLU A 171 1.70 14.67 -21.41
CA GLU A 171 2.40 15.05 -22.64
C GLU A 171 2.98 16.46 -22.52
N LEU A 172 4.28 16.58 -22.75
CA LEU A 172 5.00 17.85 -22.71
C LEU A 172 5.51 18.21 -24.10
N LYS A 173 5.31 19.48 -24.48
CA LYS A 173 5.93 20.06 -25.67
C LYS A 173 7.34 20.52 -25.35
N LYS A 174 8.33 19.97 -26.06
CA LYS A 174 9.73 20.39 -26.00
C LYS A 174 9.89 21.75 -26.66
N GLU A 175 10.86 22.52 -26.18
CA GLU A 175 11.22 23.84 -26.72
C GLU A 175 11.57 23.80 -28.21
N HIS A 176 12.16 22.69 -28.68
CA HIS A 176 12.61 22.53 -30.07
C HIS A 176 11.56 21.89 -31.00
N GLY A 177 10.28 21.86 -30.59
CA GLY A 177 9.16 21.49 -31.48
C GLY A 177 8.76 20.01 -31.52
N GLY A 178 9.04 19.22 -30.48
CA GLY A 178 8.60 17.81 -30.38
C GLY A 178 7.75 17.54 -29.14
N MET A 179 6.86 16.56 -29.17
CA MET A 179 6.13 16.10 -27.98
C MET A 179 6.94 15.03 -27.24
N THR A 180 6.77 14.94 -25.92
CA THR A 180 7.35 13.88 -25.09
C THR A 180 6.37 13.43 -24.04
N ARG A 181 6.26 12.11 -23.91
CA ARG A 181 5.35 11.41 -23.02
C ARG A 181 6.09 11.05 -21.75
N LEU A 182 5.55 11.43 -20.61
CA LEU A 182 6.12 11.16 -19.31
C LEU A 182 5.11 10.46 -18.42
N VAL A 183 5.60 9.53 -17.61
CA VAL A 183 4.81 8.80 -16.63
C VAL A 183 5.49 8.99 -15.27
N LYS A 184 4.69 9.33 -14.27
CA LYS A 184 5.11 9.42 -12.87
C LYS A 184 4.84 8.08 -12.20
N ILE A 185 5.91 7.45 -11.74
CA ILE A 185 5.90 6.21 -10.95
C ILE A 185 6.31 6.48 -9.50
#